data_AF-A0A6B3FRF8-F1
#
_entry.id   AF-A0A6B3FRF8-F1
#
_cell.length_a   1.000
_cell.length_b   1.000
_cell.length_c   1.000
_cell.angle_alpha   90.00
_cell.angle_beta   90.00
_cell.angle_gamma   90.00
#
_symmetry.space_group_name_H-M   'P 1'
#
loop_
_entity.id
_entity.type
_entity.pdbx_description
1 polymer ?
#
loop_
_entity_poly.entity_id
_entity_poly.type
_entity_poly.pdbx_seq_one_letter_code
_entity_poly.pdbx_strand_id
1 'polypeptide(L)'
;LRDHDPADELATATRLRRTHPAELVSAALGQARLRQRATVKFGAEDAYRMYFTPNGVEQATRTSVAAHRAARFAGLGVRSVADLCCGIGGDAIALARAGISVLAVDRDPLTAEVARANAEALGLGELIEVRCA
;
A
#
# COMPACT_ATOMS: atom_id res chain seq x y z
N LEU A 1 -8.31 -8.02 -12.75
CA LEU A 1 -7.26 -8.92 -12.25
C LEU A 1 -7.42 -9.31 -10.76
N ARG A 2 -8.48 -8.86 -10.06
CA ARG A 2 -8.67 -9.15 -8.62
C ARG A 2 -8.73 -10.65 -8.33
N ASP A 3 -9.52 -11.37 -9.12
CA ASP A 3 -9.73 -12.81 -8.98
C ASP A 3 -8.95 -13.60 -10.04
N HIS A 4 -7.77 -13.10 -10.41
CA HIS A 4 -6.95 -13.76 -11.43
C HIS A 4 -6.29 -15.02 -10.86
N ASP A 5 -6.58 -16.17 -11.46
CA ASP A 5 -5.88 -17.43 -11.19
C ASP A 5 -4.48 -17.42 -11.84
N PRO A 6 -3.39 -17.65 -11.07
CA PRO A 6 -2.04 -17.82 -11.62
C PRO A 6 -1.95 -18.84 -12.77
N ALA A 7 -2.81 -19.86 -12.80
CA ALA A 7 -2.85 -20.84 -13.89
C ALA A 7 -3.20 -20.22 -15.25
N ASP A 8 -3.98 -19.13 -15.26
CA ASP A 8 -4.43 -18.44 -16.48
C ASP A 8 -3.52 -17.27 -16.88
N GLU A 9 -2.38 -17.10 -16.21
CA GLU A 9 -1.57 -15.88 -16.30
C GLU A 9 -1.02 -15.66 -17.71
N LEU A 10 -0.52 -16.71 -18.36
CA LEU A 10 0.00 -16.62 -19.73
C LEU A 10 -1.09 -16.23 -20.74
N ALA A 11 -2.28 -16.82 -20.60
CA ALA A 11 -3.43 -16.51 -21.44
C ALA A 11 -3.90 -15.06 -21.23
N THR A 12 -3.92 -14.61 -19.98
CA THR A 12 -4.29 -13.24 -19.60
C THR A 12 -3.28 -12.22 -20.09
N ALA A 13 -1.98 -12.48 -19.92
CA ALA A 13 -0.90 -11.63 -20.42
C ALA A 13 -0.97 -11.49 -21.95
N THR A 14 -1.10 -12.62 -22.66
CA THR A 14 -1.20 -12.65 -24.13
C THR A 14 -2.41 -11.84 -24.61
N ARG A 15 -3.56 -11.97 -23.94
CA ARG A 15 -4.77 -11.21 -24.28
C ARG A 15 -4.59 -9.72 -24.07
N LEU A 16 -4.06 -9.29 -22.92
CA LEU A 16 -3.91 -7.87 -22.58
C LEU A 16 -2.85 -7.17 -23.44
N ARG A 17 -1.77 -7.86 -23.81
CA ARG A 17 -0.71 -7.33 -24.68
C ARG A 17 -1.17 -6.97 -26.09
N ARG A 18 -2.36 -7.43 -26.53
CA ARG A 18 -2.94 -7.05 -27.81
C ARG A 18 -3.41 -5.58 -27.83
N THR A 19 -3.73 -5.02 -26.67
CA THR A 19 -4.32 -3.68 -26.56
C THR A 19 -3.57 -2.76 -25.60
N HIS A 20 -2.55 -3.26 -24.90
CA HIS A 20 -1.80 -2.52 -23.89
C HIS A 20 -0.28 -2.77 -24.02
N PRO A 21 0.58 -1.80 -23.64
CA PRO A 21 2.03 -1.99 -23.62
C PRO A 21 2.45 -3.19 -22.75
N ALA A 22 3.46 -3.94 -23.21
CA ALA A 22 3.90 -5.16 -22.53
C ALA A 22 4.35 -4.92 -21.08
N GLU A 23 5.04 -3.82 -20.83
CA GLU A 23 5.48 -3.41 -19.49
C GLU A 23 4.31 -3.12 -18.55
N LEU A 24 3.27 -2.45 -19.05
CA LEU A 24 2.07 -2.16 -18.26
C LEU A 24 1.34 -3.45 -17.88
N VAL A 25 1.22 -4.39 -18.82
CA VAL A 25 0.62 -5.71 -18.55
C VAL A 25 1.42 -6.47 -17.50
N SER A 26 2.74 -6.46 -17.61
CA SER A 26 3.65 -7.10 -16.63
C SER A 26 3.48 -6.49 -15.23
N ALA A 27 3.48 -5.16 -15.13
CA ALA A 27 3.29 -4.44 -13.88
C ALA A 27 1.91 -4.72 -13.26
N ALA A 28 0.84 -4.74 -14.06
CA ALA A 28 -0.51 -5.01 -13.59
C ALA A 28 -0.68 -6.44 -13.05
N LEU A 29 -0.11 -7.44 -13.73
CA LEU A 29 -0.10 -8.82 -13.25
C LEU A 29 0.75 -8.98 -11.99
N GLY A 30 1.92 -8.31 -11.95
CA GLY A 30 2.75 -8.23 -10.75
C GLY A 30 1.99 -7.66 -9.55
N GLN A 31 1.28 -6.54 -9.74
CA GLN A 31 0.43 -5.95 -8.69
C GLN A 31 -0.68 -6.90 -8.26
N ALA A 32 -1.36 -7.57 -9.19
CA ALA A 32 -2.43 -8.52 -8.85
C ALA A 32 -1.93 -9.62 -7.90
N ARG A 33 -0.76 -10.21 -8.18
CA ARG A 33 -0.12 -11.21 -7.31
C ARG A 33 0.26 -10.63 -5.93
N LEU A 34 0.82 -9.42 -5.91
CA LEU A 34 1.21 -8.76 -4.65
C LEU A 34 -0.02 -8.46 -3.78
N ARG A 35 -1.13 -8.01 -4.38
CA ARG A 35 -2.39 -7.76 -3.66
C ARG A 35 -2.97 -9.03 -3.04
N GLN A 36 -2.96 -10.15 -3.78
CA GLN A 36 -3.39 -11.44 -3.26
C GLN A 36 -2.57 -11.85 -2.01
N ARG A 37 -1.23 -11.74 -2.07
CA ARG A 37 -0.35 -12.00 -0.92
C ARG A 37 -0.60 -11.03 0.23
N ALA A 38 -0.80 -9.75 -0.08
CA ALA A 38 -1.01 -8.71 0.91
C ALA A 38 -2.32 -8.87 1.71
N THR A 39 -3.31 -9.62 1.20
CA THR A 39 -4.57 -9.89 1.92
C THR A 39 -4.34 -10.46 3.32
N VAL A 40 -3.28 -11.26 3.52
CA VAL A 40 -2.92 -11.85 4.82
C VAL A 40 -2.52 -10.79 5.85
N LYS A 41 -1.92 -9.68 5.41
CA LYS A 41 -1.47 -8.60 6.29
C LYS A 41 -2.48 -7.46 6.41
N PHE A 42 -3.17 -7.15 5.32
CA PHE A 42 -3.98 -5.94 5.17
C PHE A 42 -5.50 -6.19 5.14
N GLY A 43 -5.93 -7.45 5.03
CA GLY A 43 -7.32 -7.77 4.73
C GLY A 43 -7.64 -7.53 3.24
N ALA A 44 -8.64 -8.25 2.73
CA ALA A 44 -8.94 -8.23 1.29
C ALA A 44 -9.38 -6.85 0.79
N GLU A 45 -10.17 -6.11 1.57
CA GLU A 45 -10.72 -4.81 1.16
C GLU A 45 -9.61 -3.80 0.82
N ASP A 46 -8.67 -3.58 1.75
CA ASP A 46 -7.57 -2.64 1.55
C ASP A 46 -6.54 -3.19 0.58
N ALA A 47 -6.15 -4.46 0.72
CA ALA A 47 -5.12 -5.06 -0.13
C ALA A 47 -5.48 -4.94 -1.62
N TYR A 48 -6.75 -5.05 -2.00
CA TYR A 48 -7.12 -4.92 -3.41
C TYR A 48 -7.18 -3.49 -3.94
N ARG A 49 -7.20 -2.49 -3.06
CA ARG A 49 -7.15 -1.06 -3.39
C ARG A 49 -5.72 -0.51 -3.41
N MET A 50 -4.88 -1.04 -2.54
CA MET A 50 -3.49 -0.61 -2.37
C MET A 50 -2.57 -1.09 -3.50
N TYR A 51 -1.42 -0.45 -3.60
CA TYR A 51 -0.27 -0.75 -4.44
C TYR A 51 0.88 -1.23 -3.56
N PHE A 52 1.74 -2.06 -4.15
CA PHE A 52 2.75 -2.79 -3.40
C PHE A 52 4.07 -2.88 -4.16
N THR A 53 5.18 -2.84 -3.44
CA THR A 53 6.46 -3.37 -3.94
C THR A 53 6.67 -4.78 -3.40
N PRO A 54 7.49 -5.63 -4.05
CA PRO A 54 7.82 -6.96 -3.51
C PRO A 54 8.34 -6.90 -2.07
N ASN A 55 9.26 -5.97 -1.79
CA ASN A 55 9.80 -5.77 -0.45
C ASN A 55 8.75 -5.19 0.50
N GLY A 56 7.91 -4.26 0.03
CA GLY A 56 6.86 -3.64 0.84
C GLY A 56 5.85 -4.63 1.40
N VAL A 57 5.41 -5.61 0.60
CA VAL A 57 4.51 -6.67 1.10
C VAL A 57 5.18 -7.47 2.22
N GLU A 58 6.45 -7.81 2.07
CA GLU A 58 7.18 -8.64 3.03
C GLU A 58 7.54 -7.89 4.31
N GLN A 59 7.90 -6.60 4.21
CA GLN A 59 8.38 -5.81 5.33
C GLN A 59 7.26 -5.06 6.08
N ALA A 60 6.12 -4.79 5.45
CA ALA A 60 5.09 -3.98 6.08
C ALA A 60 4.53 -4.60 7.37
N THR A 61 4.29 -3.73 8.35
CA THR A 61 3.56 -4.03 9.59
C THR A 61 2.17 -4.59 9.26
N ARG A 62 1.76 -5.66 9.96
CA ARG A 62 0.39 -6.19 9.86
C ARG A 62 -0.61 -5.15 10.35
N THR A 63 -1.78 -5.05 9.71
CA THR A 63 -2.82 -4.05 10.06
C THR A 63 -3.20 -4.10 11.53
N SER A 64 -3.29 -5.29 12.14
CA SER A 64 -3.63 -5.41 13.56
C SER A 64 -2.62 -4.74 14.50
N VAL A 65 -1.33 -4.84 14.18
CA VAL A 65 -0.25 -4.22 14.98
C VAL A 65 -0.22 -2.71 14.77
N ALA A 66 -0.32 -2.28 13.51
CA ALA A 66 -0.36 -0.86 13.15
C ALA A 66 -1.56 -0.15 13.81
N ALA A 67 -2.75 -0.76 13.72
CA ALA A 67 -3.97 -0.25 14.35
C ALA A 67 -3.87 -0.19 15.88
N HIS A 68 -3.28 -1.21 16.51
CA HIS A 68 -3.04 -1.18 17.95
C HIS A 68 -2.14 0.01 18.35
N ARG A 69 -1.03 0.23 17.62
CA ARG A 69 -0.13 1.37 17.87
C ARG A 69 -0.86 2.70 17.67
N ALA A 70 -1.62 2.84 16.59
CA ALA A 70 -2.37 4.05 16.27
C ALA A 70 -3.42 4.38 17.35
N ALA A 71 -4.17 3.38 17.82
CA ALA A 71 -5.15 3.55 18.90
C ALA A 71 -4.49 4.04 20.21
N ARG A 72 -3.30 3.52 20.54
CA ARG A 72 -2.55 3.99 21.71
C ARG A 72 -2.11 5.44 21.58
N PHE A 73 -1.63 5.83 20.40
CA PHE A 73 -1.21 7.22 20.14
C PHE A 73 -2.40 8.17 20.24
N ALA A 74 -3.53 7.80 19.63
CA ALA A 74 -4.77 8.57 19.71
C ALA A 74 -5.27 8.70 21.16
N GLY A 75 -5.23 7.61 21.95
CA GLY A 75 -5.60 7.61 23.37
C GLY A 75 -4.72 8.49 24.25
N LEU A 76 -3.48 8.78 23.82
CA LEU A 76 -2.57 9.74 24.47
C LEU A 76 -2.77 11.18 23.97
N GLY A 77 -3.73 11.43 23.08
CA GLY A 77 -4.01 12.75 22.52
C GLY A 77 -3.02 13.19 21.44
N VAL A 78 -2.22 12.27 20.88
CA VAL A 78 -1.32 12.59 19.75
C VAL A 78 -2.15 13.03 18.56
N ARG A 79 -1.76 14.16 17.94
CA ARG A 79 -2.45 14.75 16.78
C ARG A 79 -1.64 14.67 15.49
N SER A 80 -0.32 14.58 15.60
CA SER A 80 0.58 14.49 14.45
C SER A 80 1.79 13.59 14.72
N VAL A 81 2.25 12.86 13.71
CA VAL A 81 3.42 11.95 13.78
C VAL A 81 4.27 12.11 12.52
N ALA A 82 5.59 11.98 12.66
CA ALA A 82 6.49 11.73 11.53
C ALA A 82 6.86 10.24 11.50
N ASP A 83 6.59 9.59 10.37
CA ASP A 83 7.02 8.22 10.06
C ASP A 83 8.20 8.30 9.10
N LEU A 84 9.42 8.21 9.63
CA LEU A 84 10.65 8.52 8.89
C LEU A 84 11.21 7.36 8.06
N CYS A 85 10.53 6.22 8.07
CA CYS A 85 10.83 5.05 7.25
C CYS A 85 9.50 4.40 6.84
N CYS A 86 8.63 5.18 6.20
CA CYS A 86 7.22 4.82 6.10
C CYS A 86 6.94 3.59 5.23
N GLY A 87 7.90 3.19 4.39
CA GLY A 87 7.72 2.10 3.43
C GLY A 87 6.51 2.37 2.55
N ILE A 88 5.71 1.34 2.30
CA ILE A 88 4.46 1.44 1.51
C ILE A 88 3.30 2.12 2.27
N GLY A 89 3.55 2.72 3.45
CA GLY A 89 2.59 3.52 4.21
C GLY A 89 1.70 2.76 5.18
N GLY A 90 2.01 1.50 5.53
CA GLY A 90 1.14 0.67 6.37
C GLY A 90 0.85 1.27 7.76
N ASP A 91 1.87 1.76 8.45
CA ASP A 91 1.71 2.42 9.76
C ASP A 91 1.07 3.81 9.60
N ALA A 92 1.47 4.59 8.58
CA ALA A 92 0.87 5.89 8.26
C ALA A 92 -0.64 5.81 8.00
N ILE A 93 -1.11 4.79 7.27
CA ILE A 93 -2.54 4.53 7.01
C ILE A 93 -3.29 4.27 8.34
N ALA A 94 -2.72 3.46 9.23
CA ALA A 94 -3.36 3.17 10.51
C ALA A 94 -3.44 4.41 11.41
N LEU A 95 -2.38 5.22 11.45
CA LEU A 95 -2.35 6.49 12.18
C LEU A 95 -3.37 7.48 11.62
N ALA A 96 -3.43 7.65 10.30
CA ALA A 96 -4.40 8.52 9.64
C ALA A 96 -5.85 8.10 9.92
N ARG A 97 -6.16 6.80 9.89
CA ARG A 97 -7.48 6.27 10.27
C ARG A 97 -7.85 6.54 11.73
N ALA A 98 -6.86 6.68 12.62
CA ALA A 98 -7.07 7.10 14.00
C ALA A 98 -7.20 8.63 14.16
N GLY A 99 -7.23 9.39 13.06
CA GLY A 99 -7.38 10.84 13.04
C GLY A 99 -6.09 11.62 13.33
N ILE A 100 -4.92 10.99 13.13
CA ILE A 100 -3.59 11.58 13.33
C ILE A 100 -3.04 12.01 11.98
N SER A 101 -2.59 13.26 11.87
CA SER A 101 -1.87 13.72 10.67
C SER A 101 -0.46 13.13 10.61
N VAL A 102 -0.05 12.61 9.47
CA VAL A 102 1.22 11.90 9.30
C VAL A 102 2.08 12.58 8.25
N LEU A 103 3.32 12.90 8.62
CA LEU A 103 4.39 13.15 7.66
C LEU A 103 5.11 11.81 7.42
N ALA A 104 4.87 11.20 6.26
CA ALA A 104 5.46 9.94 5.85
C ALA A 104 6.68 10.20 4.96
N VAL A 105 7.85 9.73 5.39
CA VAL A 105 9.11 9.91 4.68
C VAL A 105 9.71 8.56 4.35
N ASP A 106 10.13 8.40 3.11
CA ASP A 106 10.97 7.27 2.69
C ASP A 106 12.07 7.76 1.75
N ARG A 107 13.20 7.07 1.77
CA ARG A 107 14.35 7.40 0.92
C ARG A 107 14.25 6.82 -0.47
N ASP A 108 13.46 5.76 -0.65
CA ASP A 108 13.27 5.11 -1.96
C ASP A 108 12.15 5.81 -2.73
N PRO A 109 12.44 6.44 -3.89
CA PRO A 109 11.44 7.16 -4.67
C PRO A 109 10.24 6.29 -5.05
N LEU A 110 10.47 5.02 -5.42
CA LEU A 110 9.38 4.13 -5.82
C LEU A 110 8.46 3.84 -4.63
N THR A 111 9.03 3.54 -3.48
CA THR A 111 8.28 3.25 -2.26
C THR A 111 7.50 4.48 -1.77
N ALA A 112 8.06 5.69 -1.87
CA ALA A 112 7.36 6.93 -1.59
C ALA A 112 6.15 7.15 -2.52
N GLU A 113 6.29 6.91 -3.83
CA GLU A 113 5.15 6.97 -4.76
C GLU A 113 4.07 5.92 -4.44
N VAL A 114 4.47 4.72 -4.03
CA VAL A 114 3.53 3.69 -3.59
C VAL A 114 2.80 4.11 -2.31
N ALA A 115 3.48 4.70 -1.34
CA ALA A 115 2.86 5.23 -0.13
C ALA A 115 1.83 6.32 -0.44
N ARG A 116 2.17 7.25 -1.35
CA ARG A 116 1.25 8.30 -1.81
C ARG A 116 0.03 7.71 -2.50
N ALA A 117 0.24 6.80 -3.45
CA ALA A 117 -0.84 6.12 -4.16
C ALA A 117 -1.75 5.33 -3.20
N ASN A 118 -1.20 4.75 -2.14
CA ASN A 118 -1.97 4.06 -1.10
C ASN A 118 -2.82 5.03 -0.26
N ALA A 119 -2.25 6.15 0.16
CA ALA A 119 -2.98 7.19 0.88
C ALA A 119 -4.18 7.69 0.05
N GLU A 120 -3.95 7.99 -1.23
CA GLU A 120 -5.00 8.41 -2.17
C GLU A 120 -6.06 7.33 -2.39
N ALA A 121 -5.63 6.09 -2.71
CA ALA A 121 -6.55 4.98 -2.98
C ALA A 121 -7.46 4.64 -1.80
N LEU A 122 -7.02 4.95 -0.57
CA LEU A 122 -7.78 4.74 0.67
C LEU A 122 -8.51 6.00 1.15
N GLY A 123 -8.40 7.13 0.45
CA GLY A 123 -9.08 8.39 0.82
C GLY A 123 -8.46 9.08 2.03
N LEU A 124 -7.17 8.89 2.28
CA LEU A 124 -6.43 9.39 3.44
C LEU A 124 -5.40 10.49 3.07
N GLY A 125 -5.38 10.94 1.82
CA GLY A 125 -4.41 11.93 1.32
C GLY A 125 -4.40 13.25 2.10
N GLU A 126 -5.53 13.68 2.66
CA GLU A 126 -5.63 14.89 3.48
C GLU A 126 -4.93 14.78 4.84
N LEU A 127 -4.68 13.55 5.31
CA LEU A 127 -4.01 13.29 6.60
C LEU A 127 -2.60 12.75 6.42
N ILE A 128 -2.17 12.41 5.20
CA ILE A 128 -0.86 11.81 4.95
C ILE A 128 -0.11 12.66 3.93
N GLU A 129 0.87 13.41 4.40
CA GLU A 129 1.84 14.09 3.55
C GLU A 129 3.02 13.14 3.29
N VAL A 130 3.31 12.83 2.02
CA VAL A 130 4.43 11.94 1.65
C VAL A 130 5.59 12.74 1.06
N ARG A 131 6.80 12.55 1.61
CA ARG A 131 8.05 13.13 1.11
C ARG A 131 9.08 12.04 0.80
N CYS A 132 9.81 12.21 -0.30
CA CYS A 132 10.98 11.41 -0.61
C CYS A 132 12.23 12.17 -0.15
N ALA A 133 12.99 11.67 0.83
CA ALA A 133 14.16 12.34 1.39
C ALA A 133 15.18 11.36 1.99
#